data_AF-A0AAP5USZ8-F1
#
_entry.id   AF-A0AAP5USZ8-F1
#
_cell.length_a   1.000
_cell.length_b   1.000
_cell.length_c   1.000
_cell.angle_alpha   90.00
_cell.angle_beta   90.00
_cell.angle_gamma   90.00
#
_symmetry.space_group_name_H-M   'P 1'
#
loop_
_entity.id
_entity.type
_entity.pdbx_description
1 polymer ?
#
loop_
_entity_poly.entity_id
_entity_poly.type
_entity_poly.pdbx_seq_one_letter_code
_entity_poly.pdbx_strand_id
1 'polypeptide(L)'
;MQAIPNHSPSRIATRILSAMSLAALMAASNGCAAQTQPEPPTAPAPSPAATGTAPTVPPPGVAAMTPPPPPPGGPAPRADAGNFTTAQGTVARFLTNPDGDVDGLLTSDGLLVRVPPHMGPQLTSMVRPGDSVQVSGRRDAGGTLAAQQITDTRSGQQLENQPPPRGARPLPRELRGVALSRLSAQGRVAHVTTAPRGEPDGVILADGTVIRLTPPIAQQFPALVQIGANVSAQGYGTRTQYGTALQATAFGSPGNLTRLYDRVPPAP
;
A
#
# COMPACT_ATOMS: atom_id res chain seq x y z
N MET A 1 64.91 40.23 -21.84
CA MET A 1 65.17 39.02 -22.65
C MET A 1 64.08 38.01 -22.32
N GLN A 2 63.09 37.90 -23.20
CA GLN A 2 62.04 36.89 -23.16
C GLN A 2 62.56 35.64 -23.89
N ALA A 3 62.30 34.45 -23.35
CA ALA A 3 62.47 33.19 -24.05
C ALA A 3 61.15 32.41 -24.02
N ILE A 4 60.77 32.01 -25.22
CA ILE A 4 59.51 31.47 -25.74
C ILE A 4 59.18 30.08 -25.16
N PRO A 5 57.88 29.73 -25.04
CA PRO A 5 57.39 28.43 -24.55
C PRO A 5 57.47 27.35 -25.64
N ASN A 6 57.66 26.09 -25.25
CA ASN A 6 57.65 24.97 -26.18
C ASN A 6 56.28 24.26 -26.22
N HIS A 7 55.88 24.00 -27.46
CA HIS A 7 54.63 23.43 -27.96
C HIS A 7 54.35 21.99 -27.48
N SER A 8 53.08 21.60 -27.32
CA SER A 8 52.34 21.05 -28.48
C SER A 8 50.83 20.85 -28.26
N PRO A 9 50.00 21.07 -29.30
CA PRO A 9 48.55 21.03 -29.24
C PRO A 9 47.93 19.82 -29.97
N SER A 10 46.61 19.68 -29.77
CA SER A 10 45.65 19.12 -30.74
C SER A 10 45.61 17.58 -30.81
N ARG A 11 44.47 16.90 -30.96
CA ARG A 11 43.37 17.08 -31.92
C ARG A 11 42.35 15.93 -31.68
N ILE A 12 41.06 16.18 -31.98
CA ILE A 12 40.13 15.28 -32.71
C ILE A 12 39.64 14.03 -31.93
N ALA A 13 38.35 13.65 -31.84
CA ALA A 13 37.27 13.77 -32.79
C ALA A 13 35.90 13.76 -32.11
N THR A 14 35.02 14.61 -32.62
CA THR A 14 33.56 14.43 -32.64
C THR A 14 33.20 13.20 -33.48
N ARG A 15 32.30 12.33 -33.01
CA ARG A 15 31.50 11.45 -33.88
C ARG A 15 30.02 11.58 -33.52
N ILE A 16 29.34 12.34 -34.35
CA ILE A 16 27.89 12.33 -34.59
C ILE A 16 27.64 11.24 -35.65
N LEU A 17 26.59 10.42 -35.49
CA LEU A 17 25.78 9.73 -36.51
C LEU A 17 24.83 8.78 -35.74
N SER A 18 23.57 9.11 -35.47
CA SER A 18 22.40 9.16 -36.36
C SER A 18 22.18 7.88 -37.18
N ALA A 19 21.14 7.11 -36.84
CA ALA A 19 20.36 6.34 -37.82
C ALA A 19 18.94 6.10 -37.28
N MET A 20 17.99 6.78 -37.91
CA MET A 20 16.57 6.50 -37.81
C MET A 20 16.27 5.15 -38.48
N SER A 21 15.22 4.47 -38.03
CA SER A 21 14.47 3.56 -38.88
C SER A 21 12.98 3.80 -38.67
N LEU A 22 12.29 3.86 -39.81
CA LEU A 22 11.04 4.52 -40.10
C LEU A 22 10.06 3.49 -40.67
N ALA A 23 8.80 3.57 -40.24
CA ALA A 23 7.57 3.10 -40.91
C ALA A 23 7.45 1.57 -41.18
N ALA A 24 6.28 0.96 -41.37
CA ALA A 24 4.92 1.38 -41.74
C ALA A 24 3.96 0.24 -41.27
N LEU A 25 2.76 0.49 -40.73
CA LEU A 25 1.47 0.80 -41.37
C LEU A 25 0.54 -0.44 -41.54
N MET A 26 -0.76 -0.17 -41.31
CA MET A 26 -1.99 -0.91 -41.66
C MET A 26 -2.55 -1.84 -40.57
N ALA A 27 -3.86 -2.03 -40.41
CA ALA A 27 -5.10 -1.26 -40.60
C ALA A 27 -6.23 -2.21 -40.14
N ALA A 28 -7.28 -1.64 -39.55
CA ALA A 28 -8.67 -2.09 -39.42
C ALA A 28 -9.04 -3.58 -39.64
N SER A 29 -9.84 -4.16 -38.73
CA SER A 29 -11.31 -4.23 -38.87
C SER A 29 -11.95 -5.40 -38.12
N ASN A 30 -13.19 -5.10 -37.73
CA ASN A 30 -14.26 -5.86 -37.11
C ASN A 30 -14.34 -7.37 -37.42
N GLY A 31 -14.68 -8.14 -36.39
CA GLY A 31 -15.15 -9.52 -36.54
C GLY A 31 -16.00 -9.95 -35.35
N CYS A 32 -17.25 -9.52 -35.30
CA CYS A 32 -18.29 -10.22 -34.54
C CYS A 32 -18.52 -11.58 -35.19
N ALA A 33 -18.15 -12.66 -34.52
CA ALA A 33 -18.62 -14.00 -34.86
C ALA A 33 -19.47 -14.51 -33.69
N ALA A 34 -20.79 -14.43 -33.89
CA ALA A 34 -21.75 -15.19 -33.13
C ALA A 34 -21.44 -16.69 -33.32
N GLN A 35 -21.06 -17.37 -32.24
CA GLN A 35 -21.01 -18.83 -32.24
C GLN A 35 -22.35 -19.39 -31.79
N THR A 36 -22.92 -20.14 -32.71
CA THR A 36 -24.15 -20.92 -32.66
C THR A 36 -24.16 -21.95 -31.53
N GLN A 37 -25.23 -21.91 -30.75
CA GLN A 37 -25.60 -22.85 -29.71
C GLN A 37 -26.26 -24.11 -30.32
N PRO A 38 -25.84 -25.33 -29.98
CA PRO A 38 -26.55 -26.55 -30.37
C PRO A 38 -27.80 -26.78 -29.51
N GLU A 39 -28.90 -27.01 -30.21
CA GLU A 39 -30.27 -27.26 -29.76
C GLU A 39 -30.42 -28.66 -29.11
N PRO A 40 -31.15 -28.81 -27.99
CA PRO A 40 -31.59 -30.12 -27.49
C PRO A 40 -32.89 -30.56 -28.18
N PRO A 41 -33.05 -31.84 -28.56
CA PRO A 41 -34.22 -32.31 -29.28
C PRO A 41 -35.49 -32.37 -28.40
N THR A 42 -36.61 -32.03 -29.04
CA THR A 42 -37.97 -32.02 -28.50
C THR A 42 -38.55 -33.45 -28.36
N ALA A 43 -39.41 -33.59 -27.36
CA ALA A 43 -40.07 -34.79 -26.83
C ALA A 43 -40.97 -35.61 -27.79
N PRO A 44 -41.42 -36.81 -27.35
CA PRO A 44 -42.73 -37.36 -27.70
C PRO A 44 -43.75 -37.26 -26.53
N ALA A 45 -45.02 -37.08 -26.89
CA ALA A 45 -46.20 -36.91 -26.03
C ALA A 45 -46.92 -38.28 -25.69
N PRO A 46 -48.20 -38.37 -25.23
CA PRO A 46 -48.56 -38.67 -23.83
C PRO A 46 -49.53 -39.87 -23.55
N SER A 47 -49.65 -40.24 -22.26
CA SER A 47 -50.78 -40.88 -21.49
C SER A 47 -51.18 -42.36 -21.76
N PRO A 48 -51.89 -43.11 -20.84
CA PRO A 48 -52.69 -42.69 -19.68
C PRO A 48 -52.60 -43.52 -18.35
N ALA A 49 -53.16 -42.92 -17.29
CA ALA A 49 -53.80 -43.42 -16.06
C ALA A 49 -53.58 -44.86 -15.52
N ALA A 50 -53.26 -44.96 -14.21
CA ALA A 50 -54.03 -45.78 -13.27
C ALA A 50 -53.76 -45.39 -11.79
N THR A 51 -54.87 -45.23 -11.09
CA THR A 51 -55.13 -45.10 -9.65
C THR A 51 -54.33 -46.02 -8.71
N GLY A 52 -53.97 -45.50 -7.52
CA GLY A 52 -53.57 -46.33 -6.38
C GLY A 52 -53.18 -45.56 -5.11
N THR A 53 -54.13 -45.43 -4.18
CA THR A 53 -53.99 -45.53 -2.70
C THR A 53 -53.02 -44.65 -1.89
N ALA A 54 -53.62 -43.67 -1.19
CA ALA A 54 -53.58 -43.42 0.27
C ALA A 54 -52.25 -43.00 1.00
N PRO A 55 -52.35 -42.29 2.14
CA PRO A 55 -51.37 -41.29 2.58
C PRO A 55 -50.39 -41.80 3.65
N THR A 56 -49.18 -41.21 3.66
CA THR A 56 -48.24 -41.38 4.78
C THR A 56 -47.68 -40.04 5.24
N VAL A 57 -47.93 -39.80 6.52
CA VAL A 57 -47.51 -38.70 7.39
C VAL A 57 -45.99 -38.50 7.35
N PRO A 58 -45.48 -37.25 7.23
CA PRO A 58 -44.07 -36.95 7.48
C PRO A 58 -43.79 -36.78 9.00
N PRO A 59 -42.58 -37.13 9.47
CA PRO A 59 -42.24 -37.14 10.90
C PRO A 59 -42.12 -35.71 11.49
N PRO A 60 -42.30 -35.53 12.81
CA PRO A 60 -42.08 -34.26 13.47
C PRO A 60 -40.59 -34.05 13.78
N GLY A 61 -40.11 -32.83 13.53
CA GLY A 61 -38.93 -32.29 14.20
C GLY A 61 -37.64 -32.32 13.38
N VAL A 62 -37.30 -31.16 12.79
CA VAL A 62 -36.06 -30.41 13.08
C VAL A 62 -36.24 -29.01 12.51
N ALA A 63 -36.57 -28.07 13.38
CA ALA A 63 -36.49 -26.65 13.06
C ALA A 63 -35.01 -26.29 12.81
N ALA A 64 -34.74 -25.60 11.70
CA ALA A 64 -33.44 -24.99 11.45
C ALA A 64 -33.17 -23.95 12.55
N MET A 65 -32.24 -24.25 13.45
CA MET A 65 -31.75 -23.29 14.44
C MET A 65 -30.81 -22.31 13.75
N THR A 66 -31.33 -21.12 13.47
CA THR A 66 -30.53 -19.89 13.28
C THR A 66 -29.68 -19.67 14.54
N PRO A 67 -28.37 -19.35 14.43
CA PRO A 67 -27.58 -19.01 15.61
C PRO A 67 -28.15 -17.73 16.26
N PRO A 68 -28.16 -17.64 17.60
CA PRO A 68 -28.71 -16.48 18.29
C PRO A 68 -27.84 -15.23 18.04
N PRO A 69 -28.44 -14.03 18.02
CA PRO A 69 -27.69 -12.79 17.97
C PRO A 69 -26.83 -12.64 19.23
N PRO A 70 -25.64 -12.01 19.13
CA PRO A 70 -24.78 -11.79 20.28
C PRO A 70 -25.46 -10.89 21.32
N PRO A 71 -25.22 -11.10 22.64
CA PRO A 71 -25.83 -10.32 23.69
C PRO A 71 -25.36 -8.85 23.62
N PRO A 72 -26.26 -7.87 23.76
CA PRO A 72 -25.88 -6.47 23.85
C PRO A 72 -25.29 -6.21 25.25
N GLY A 73 -24.01 -5.79 25.31
CA GLY A 73 -23.40 -5.31 26.55
C GLY A 73 -22.08 -5.97 26.97
N GLY A 74 -21.47 -6.83 26.16
CA GLY A 74 -20.08 -7.24 26.39
C GLY A 74 -19.12 -6.06 26.14
N PRO A 75 -18.03 -5.90 26.93
CA PRO A 75 -16.96 -4.98 26.54
C PRO A 75 -16.51 -5.33 25.12
N ALA A 76 -16.40 -4.34 24.23
CA ALA A 76 -15.75 -4.54 22.94
C ALA A 76 -14.39 -5.25 23.19
N PRO A 77 -13.95 -6.18 22.32
CA PRO A 77 -12.64 -6.80 22.47
C PRO A 77 -11.62 -5.68 22.63
N ARG A 78 -11.03 -5.55 23.81
CA ARG A 78 -9.91 -4.64 24.01
C ARG A 78 -8.84 -5.14 23.07
N ALA A 79 -8.52 -4.34 22.05
CA ALA A 79 -7.44 -4.64 21.14
C ALA A 79 -6.20 -4.99 21.99
N ASP A 80 -5.63 -6.16 21.73
CA ASP A 80 -4.44 -6.72 22.35
C ASP A 80 -3.18 -5.87 22.03
N ALA A 81 -3.19 -4.62 22.48
CA ALA A 81 -2.06 -3.71 22.34
C ALA A 81 -0.94 -4.21 23.27
N GLY A 82 0.18 -4.63 22.67
CA GLY A 82 1.36 -5.10 23.40
C GLY A 82 1.63 -6.60 23.33
N ASN A 83 0.71 -7.40 22.78
CA ASN A 83 0.92 -8.83 22.58
C ASN A 83 1.90 -9.06 21.42
N PHE A 84 2.88 -9.93 21.68
CA PHE A 84 3.71 -10.47 20.61
C PHE A 84 2.86 -11.45 19.81
N THR A 85 2.80 -11.27 18.50
CA THR A 85 1.94 -12.06 17.61
C THR A 85 2.68 -12.37 16.33
N THR A 86 2.25 -13.44 15.67
CA THR A 86 2.74 -13.86 14.36
C THR A 86 1.58 -13.83 13.38
N ALA A 87 1.77 -13.15 12.26
CA ALA A 87 0.83 -13.10 11.15
C ALA A 87 1.50 -13.62 9.87
N GLN A 88 0.71 -14.17 8.97
CA GLN A 88 1.15 -14.52 7.61
C GLN A 88 0.31 -13.73 6.62
N GLY A 89 0.89 -13.38 5.48
CA GLY A 89 0.17 -12.71 4.41
C GLY A 89 1.03 -12.49 3.17
N THR A 90 0.37 -12.21 2.05
CA THR A 90 1.05 -11.89 0.78
C THR A 90 1.32 -10.40 0.71
N VAL A 91 2.57 -10.01 0.41
CA VAL A 91 2.97 -8.61 0.26
C VAL A 91 2.22 -8.00 -0.92
N ALA A 92 1.35 -7.01 -0.67
CA ALA A 92 0.67 -6.28 -1.74
C ALA A 92 1.53 -5.12 -2.24
N ARG A 93 2.20 -4.41 -1.33
CA ARG A 93 3.13 -3.31 -1.66
C ARG A 93 4.03 -2.96 -0.49
N PHE A 94 5.13 -2.29 -0.81
CA PHE A 94 5.94 -1.58 0.18
C PHE A 94 5.27 -0.26 0.57
N LEU A 95 5.61 0.23 1.76
CA LEU A 95 5.27 1.57 2.22
C LEU A 95 6.57 2.36 2.35
N THR A 96 6.53 3.61 1.88
CA THR A 96 7.67 4.52 1.90
C THR A 96 7.36 5.68 2.83
N ASN A 97 8.35 6.15 3.58
CA ASN A 97 8.25 7.34 4.38
C ASN A 97 8.55 8.60 3.54
N PRO A 98 8.21 9.82 4.02
CA PRO A 98 8.51 11.04 3.29
C PRO A 98 10.00 11.23 2.94
N ASP A 99 10.92 10.65 3.73
CA ASP A 99 12.37 10.70 3.51
C ASP A 99 12.83 9.78 2.37
N GLY A 100 11.97 8.87 1.87
CA GLY A 100 12.24 7.97 0.75
C GLY A 100 12.66 6.55 1.15
N ASP A 101 12.72 6.27 2.45
CA ASP A 101 13.03 4.92 2.95
C ASP A 101 11.78 4.06 3.00
N VAL A 102 11.95 2.76 2.75
CA VAL A 102 10.89 1.77 2.99
C VAL A 102 10.78 1.51 4.49
N ASP A 103 9.65 1.90 5.07
CA ASP A 103 9.36 1.79 6.52
C ASP A 103 8.22 0.80 6.83
N GLY A 104 7.74 0.07 5.83
CA GLY A 104 6.68 -0.90 6.04
C GLY A 104 6.22 -1.66 4.81
N LEU A 105 5.20 -2.47 5.03
CA LEU A 105 4.52 -3.30 4.03
C LEU A 105 3.02 -3.21 4.28
N LEU A 106 2.26 -3.32 3.20
CA LEU A 106 0.84 -3.62 3.26
C LEU A 106 0.64 -5.02 2.69
N THR A 107 -0.02 -5.90 3.43
CA THR A 107 -0.41 -7.22 2.92
C THR A 107 -1.70 -7.13 2.10
N SER A 108 -1.96 -8.16 1.30
CA SER A 108 -3.18 -8.26 0.47
C SER A 108 -4.45 -8.31 1.31
N ASP A 109 -4.35 -8.78 2.56
CA ASP A 109 -5.45 -8.83 3.53
C ASP A 109 -5.63 -7.49 4.28
N GLY A 110 -4.88 -6.45 3.92
CA GLY A 110 -4.95 -5.12 4.53
C GLY A 110 -4.15 -4.96 5.83
N LEU A 111 -3.32 -5.94 6.20
CA LEU A 111 -2.45 -5.81 7.38
C LEU A 111 -1.33 -4.82 7.10
N LEU A 112 -1.26 -3.76 7.91
CA LEU A 112 -0.13 -2.84 7.94
C LEU A 112 0.97 -3.42 8.82
N VAL A 113 2.17 -3.53 8.24
CA VAL A 113 3.37 -3.96 8.93
C VAL A 113 4.37 -2.81 8.91
N ARG A 114 4.83 -2.39 10.09
CA ARG A 114 5.81 -1.32 10.25
C ARG A 114 7.19 -1.90 10.53
N VAL A 115 8.20 -1.37 9.87
CA VAL A 115 9.59 -1.76 9.98
C VAL A 115 10.44 -0.50 10.18
N PRO A 116 11.52 -0.54 10.97
CA PRO A 116 12.46 0.57 11.04
C PRO A 116 13.03 0.95 9.65
N PRO A 117 13.14 2.25 9.31
CA PRO A 117 13.59 2.70 7.99
C PRO A 117 14.95 2.14 7.55
N HIS A 118 15.90 1.95 8.48
CA HIS A 118 17.23 1.42 8.17
C HIS A 118 17.22 -0.03 7.65
N MET A 119 16.14 -0.76 7.87
CA MET A 119 15.96 -2.13 7.38
C MET A 119 15.31 -2.19 6.00
N GLY A 120 14.80 -1.07 5.48
CA GLY A 120 14.13 -1.00 4.18
C GLY A 120 14.94 -1.59 3.01
N PRO A 121 16.25 -1.28 2.88
CA PRO A 121 17.09 -1.87 1.83
C PRO A 121 17.20 -3.40 1.92
N GLN A 122 17.38 -3.95 3.12
CA GLN A 122 17.45 -5.41 3.30
C GLN A 122 16.08 -6.06 3.03
N LEU A 123 15.00 -5.44 3.50
CA LEU A 123 13.64 -5.90 3.25
C LEU A 123 13.34 -5.99 1.75
N THR A 124 13.58 -4.92 1.00
CA THR A 124 13.31 -4.86 -0.44
C THR A 124 14.22 -5.77 -1.27
N SER A 125 15.38 -6.17 -0.74
CA SER A 125 16.25 -7.19 -1.36
C SER A 125 15.77 -8.63 -1.11
N MET A 126 15.08 -8.86 0.00
CA MET A 126 14.64 -10.18 0.46
C MET A 126 13.27 -10.55 -0.11
N VAL A 127 12.32 -9.61 -0.17
CA VAL A 127 10.94 -9.86 -0.58
C VAL A 127 10.52 -8.97 -1.74
N ARG A 128 9.48 -9.37 -2.46
CA ARG A 128 8.83 -8.61 -3.53
C ARG A 128 7.32 -8.60 -3.32
N PRO A 129 6.60 -7.62 -3.91
CA PRO A 129 5.15 -7.71 -4.01
C PRO A 129 4.73 -9.02 -4.69
N GLY A 130 3.78 -9.74 -4.09
CA GLY A 130 3.37 -11.09 -4.48
C GLY A 130 4.00 -12.22 -3.64
N ASP A 131 5.05 -11.95 -2.88
CA ASP A 131 5.67 -12.96 -2.02
C ASP A 131 4.87 -13.17 -0.73
N SER A 132 4.92 -14.40 -0.21
CA SER A 132 4.26 -14.76 1.05
C SER A 132 5.24 -14.64 2.20
N VAL A 133 4.90 -13.82 3.19
CA VAL A 133 5.76 -13.54 4.35
C VAL A 133 5.08 -13.94 5.65
N GLN A 134 5.90 -14.39 6.60
CA GLN A 134 5.52 -14.53 7.99
C GLN A 134 6.16 -13.40 8.78
N VAL A 135 5.36 -12.65 9.51
CA VAL A 135 5.80 -11.52 10.32
C VAL A 135 5.51 -11.82 11.78
N SER A 136 6.54 -11.80 12.62
CA SER A 136 6.38 -11.81 14.07
C SER A 136 6.72 -10.43 14.63
N GLY A 137 5.96 -9.97 15.62
CA GLY A 137 6.11 -8.62 16.12
C GLY A 137 5.08 -8.23 17.16
N ARG A 138 5.04 -6.95 17.50
CA ARG A 138 4.06 -6.40 18.45
C ARG A 138 2.96 -5.67 17.72
N ARG A 139 1.72 -6.03 18.02
CA ARG A 139 0.56 -5.28 17.52
C ARG A 139 0.37 -4.02 18.35
N ASP A 140 0.28 -2.88 17.67
CA ASP A 140 -0.04 -1.61 18.33
C ASP A 140 -1.55 -1.41 18.50
N ALA A 141 -1.94 -0.36 19.23
CA ALA A 141 -3.35 -0.12 19.54
C ALA A 141 -4.20 0.21 18.30
N GLY A 142 -3.58 0.64 17.19
CA GLY A 142 -4.23 0.85 15.90
C GLY A 142 -4.28 -0.40 15.03
N GLY A 143 -3.79 -1.54 15.53
CA GLY A 143 -3.79 -2.81 14.82
C GLY A 143 -2.63 -2.99 13.83
N THR A 144 -1.73 -2.00 13.71
CA THR A 144 -0.52 -2.13 12.89
C THR A 144 0.48 -3.05 13.59
N LEU A 145 1.11 -3.94 12.85
CA LEU A 145 2.10 -4.87 13.37
C LEU A 145 3.50 -4.28 13.26
N ALA A 146 4.11 -3.90 14.37
CA ALA A 146 5.52 -3.52 14.41
C ALA A 146 6.38 -4.78 14.34
N ALA A 147 7.02 -5.01 13.19
CA ALA A 147 7.78 -6.23 12.93
C ALA A 147 9.02 -6.32 13.80
N GLN A 148 9.20 -7.46 14.45
CA GLN A 148 10.44 -7.87 15.10
C GLN A 148 11.21 -8.86 14.22
N GLN A 149 10.52 -9.67 13.43
CA GLN A 149 11.11 -10.56 12.44
C GLN A 149 10.17 -10.71 11.25
N ILE A 150 10.74 -10.74 10.05
CA ILE A 150 10.04 -11.03 8.80
C ILE A 150 10.75 -12.21 8.14
N THR A 151 9.99 -13.25 7.80
CA THR A 151 10.50 -14.43 7.12
C THR A 151 9.80 -14.55 5.77
N ASP A 152 10.56 -14.63 4.68
CA ASP A 152 10.02 -15.08 3.40
C ASP A 152 9.74 -16.58 3.48
N THR A 153 8.47 -16.96 3.35
CA THR A 153 8.04 -18.37 3.48
C THR A 153 8.51 -19.23 2.32
N ARG A 154 8.86 -18.64 1.17
CA ARG A 154 9.36 -19.37 0.01
C ARG A 154 10.85 -19.67 0.12
N SER A 155 11.67 -18.65 0.38
CA SER A 155 13.13 -18.80 0.45
C SER A 155 13.64 -19.21 1.83
N GLY A 156 12.82 -19.03 2.87
CA GLY A 156 13.24 -19.20 4.28
C GLY A 156 14.15 -18.09 4.78
N GLN A 157 14.42 -17.04 3.98
CA GLN A 157 15.23 -15.90 4.42
C GLN A 157 14.53 -15.13 5.53
N GLN A 158 15.32 -14.67 6.51
CA GLN A 158 14.82 -13.97 7.68
C GLN A 158 15.47 -12.60 7.81
N LEU A 159 14.65 -11.63 8.18
CA LEU A 159 15.03 -10.27 8.50
C LEU A 159 14.60 -9.99 9.95
N GLU A 160 15.58 -9.88 10.84
CA GLU A 160 15.34 -9.54 12.24
C GLU A 160 15.52 -8.04 12.49
N ASN A 161 14.70 -7.48 13.36
CA ASN A 161 14.82 -6.11 13.82
C ASN A 161 16.02 -5.96 14.74
N GLN A 162 17.14 -5.59 14.12
CA GLN A 162 18.38 -5.26 14.81
C GLN A 162 18.55 -3.74 14.91
N PRO A 163 19.17 -3.24 16.00
CA PRO A 163 19.49 -1.83 16.11
C PRO A 163 20.37 -1.37 14.94
N PRO A 164 20.32 -0.09 14.54
CA PRO A 164 21.21 0.44 13.51
C PRO A 164 22.69 0.13 13.84
N PRO A 165 23.54 -0.09 12.81
CA PRO A 165 24.96 -0.35 13.02
C PRO A 165 25.61 0.71 13.90
N ARG A 166 26.48 0.29 14.83
CA ARG A 166 27.21 1.22 15.70
C ARG A 166 28.02 2.20 14.84
N GLY A 167 27.79 3.50 15.03
CA GLY A 167 28.45 4.55 14.26
C GLY A 167 27.67 5.06 13.04
N ALA A 168 26.54 4.44 12.68
CA ALA A 168 25.60 5.01 11.73
C ALA A 168 24.95 6.26 12.35
N ARG A 169 25.49 7.44 12.02
CA ARG A 169 24.85 8.71 12.40
C ARG A 169 23.65 8.90 11.48
N PRO A 170 22.44 9.13 12.03
CA PRO A 170 21.31 9.53 11.20
C PRO A 170 21.71 10.76 10.39
N LEU A 171 21.29 10.83 9.12
CA LEU A 171 21.52 12.06 8.36
C LEU A 171 20.95 13.25 9.15
N PRO A 172 21.70 14.35 9.29
CA PRO A 172 21.19 15.59 9.85
C PRO A 172 19.86 15.98 9.16
N ARG A 173 18.92 16.52 9.93
CA ARG A 173 17.57 16.83 9.41
C ARG A 173 17.62 17.81 8.25
N GLU A 174 18.58 18.71 8.29
CA GLU A 174 18.87 19.73 7.28
C GLU A 174 19.27 19.09 5.95
N LEU A 175 20.01 17.97 6.01
CA LEU A 175 20.44 17.21 4.83
C LEU A 175 19.38 16.24 4.33
N ARG A 176 18.48 15.74 5.20
CA ARG A 176 17.30 14.97 4.74
C ARG A 176 16.39 15.81 3.86
N GLY A 177 16.27 17.11 4.15
CA GLY A 177 15.47 18.07 3.37
C GLY A 177 15.97 18.32 1.94
N VAL A 178 17.26 18.09 1.65
CA VAL A 178 17.87 18.40 0.34
C VAL A 178 17.35 17.46 -0.77
N ALA A 179 16.83 16.28 -0.41
CA ALA A 179 16.21 15.33 -1.33
C ALA A 179 14.67 15.45 -1.40
N LEU A 180 14.04 16.26 -0.53
CA LEU A 180 12.59 16.37 -0.49
C LEU A 180 12.08 17.30 -1.59
N SER A 181 11.20 16.77 -2.42
CA SER A 181 10.47 17.56 -3.42
C SER A 181 9.17 18.07 -2.83
N ARG A 182 8.69 19.23 -3.30
CA ARG A 182 7.32 19.66 -3.04
C ARG A 182 6.38 18.76 -3.86
N LEU A 183 5.49 18.06 -3.16
CA LEU A 183 4.55 17.10 -3.73
C LEU A 183 3.12 17.52 -3.45
N SER A 184 2.23 17.17 -4.37
CA SER A 184 0.78 17.16 -4.18
C SER A 184 0.26 15.75 -4.45
N ALA A 185 -0.73 15.34 -3.68
CA ALA A 185 -1.41 14.07 -3.85
C ALA A 185 -2.91 14.28 -3.63
N GLN A 186 -3.72 13.59 -4.41
CA GLN A 186 -5.17 13.59 -4.28
C GLN A 186 -5.69 12.21 -4.63
N GLY A 187 -6.62 11.69 -3.84
CA GLY A 187 -7.22 10.40 -4.11
C GLY A 187 -8.14 9.92 -3.00
N ARG A 188 -8.64 8.70 -3.18
CA ARG A 188 -9.46 8.01 -2.20
C ARG A 188 -8.58 7.32 -1.17
N VAL A 189 -8.89 7.48 0.11
CA VAL A 189 -8.21 6.81 1.21
C VAL A 189 -8.53 5.32 1.17
N ALA A 190 -7.50 4.48 1.11
CA ALA A 190 -7.61 3.03 1.20
C ALA A 190 -7.35 2.53 2.62
N HIS A 191 -6.40 3.14 3.33
CA HIS A 191 -6.07 2.78 4.71
C HIS A 191 -5.78 4.04 5.54
N VAL A 192 -6.04 3.97 6.84
CA VAL A 192 -5.61 4.98 7.82
C VAL A 192 -4.37 4.42 8.53
N THR A 193 -3.33 5.24 8.66
CA THR A 193 -2.16 4.87 9.47
C THR A 193 -2.32 5.40 10.88
N THR A 194 -1.71 4.71 11.84
CA THR A 194 -1.78 5.07 13.25
C THR A 194 -0.41 5.15 13.89
N ALA A 195 -0.29 6.08 14.84
CA ALA A 195 0.79 6.11 15.81
C ALA A 195 0.71 4.89 16.76
N PRO A 196 1.79 4.56 17.49
CA PRO A 196 1.82 3.36 18.35
C PRO A 196 0.75 3.32 19.45
N ARG A 197 0.22 4.48 19.88
CA ARG A 197 -0.88 4.57 20.85
C ARG A 197 -2.26 4.50 20.19
N GLY A 198 -2.32 4.26 18.89
CA GLY A 198 -3.56 4.07 18.12
C GLY A 198 -4.16 5.36 17.59
N GLU A 199 -3.56 6.53 17.82
CA GLU A 199 -4.04 7.77 17.24
C GLU A 199 -3.79 7.78 15.72
N PRO A 200 -4.73 8.25 14.89
CA PRO A 200 -4.48 8.42 13.46
C PRO A 200 -3.29 9.35 13.21
N ASP A 201 -2.38 8.98 12.32
CA ASP A 201 -1.18 9.76 11.97
C ASP A 201 -1.00 9.93 10.46
N GLY A 202 -2.00 9.58 9.67
CA GLY A 202 -1.92 9.69 8.22
C GLY A 202 -2.91 8.79 7.49
N VAL A 203 -2.77 8.78 6.17
CA VAL A 203 -3.58 7.97 5.26
C VAL A 203 -2.73 7.39 4.15
N ILE A 204 -3.14 6.24 3.65
CA ILE A 204 -2.62 5.63 2.43
C ILE A 204 -3.72 5.69 1.39
N LEU A 205 -3.45 6.35 0.26
CA LEU A 205 -4.38 6.45 -0.85
C LEU A 205 -4.47 5.12 -1.62
N ALA A 206 -5.52 4.96 -2.44
CA ALA A 206 -5.72 3.77 -3.26
C ALA A 206 -4.53 3.47 -4.21
N ASP A 207 -3.90 4.51 -4.74
CA ASP A 207 -2.69 4.41 -5.56
C ASP A 207 -1.42 4.02 -4.76
N GLY A 208 -1.50 4.01 -3.43
CA GLY A 208 -0.39 3.69 -2.51
C GLY A 208 0.38 4.89 -2.00
N THR A 209 -0.04 6.11 -2.36
CA THR A 209 0.59 7.33 -1.85
C THR A 209 0.36 7.44 -0.34
N VAL A 210 1.44 7.59 0.42
CA VAL A 210 1.40 7.78 1.87
C VAL A 210 1.39 9.27 2.20
N ILE A 211 0.35 9.73 2.88
CA ILE A 211 0.24 11.10 3.38
C ILE A 211 0.38 11.05 4.90
N ARG A 212 1.50 11.56 5.43
CA ARG A 212 1.76 11.63 6.86
C ARG A 212 1.23 12.93 7.45
N LEU A 213 0.61 12.82 8.61
CA LEU A 213 0.08 13.91 9.44
C LEU A 213 0.64 13.75 10.86
N THR A 214 0.71 14.82 11.64
CA THR A 214 0.92 14.63 13.08
C THR A 214 -0.40 14.21 13.71
N PRO A 215 -0.39 13.40 14.78
CA PRO A 215 -1.64 12.94 15.40
C PRO A 215 -2.62 14.07 15.77
N PRO A 216 -2.19 15.22 16.32
CA PRO A 216 -3.10 16.33 16.59
C PRO A 216 -3.76 16.88 15.33
N ILE A 217 -3.04 16.92 14.21
CA ILE A 217 -3.57 17.40 12.94
C ILE A 217 -4.54 16.38 12.34
N ALA A 218 -4.20 15.09 12.34
CA ALA A 218 -5.09 14.06 11.81
C ALA A 218 -6.45 14.05 12.52
N GLN A 219 -6.45 14.26 13.84
CA GLN A 219 -7.65 14.35 14.66
C GLN A 219 -8.55 15.56 14.33
N GLN A 220 -8.03 16.60 13.68
CA GLN A 220 -8.83 17.75 13.22
C GLN A 220 -9.66 17.42 11.97
N PHE A 221 -9.34 16.34 11.25
CA PHE A 221 -10.01 15.95 10.01
C PHE A 221 -10.65 14.55 10.08
N PRO A 222 -11.50 14.25 11.08
CA PRO A 222 -12.03 12.89 11.28
C PRO A 222 -12.87 12.38 10.10
N ALA A 223 -13.55 13.27 9.38
CA ALA A 223 -14.32 12.92 8.18
C ALA A 223 -13.46 12.63 6.93
N LEU A 224 -12.18 13.00 6.96
CA LEU A 224 -11.25 12.82 5.83
C LEU A 224 -10.20 11.75 6.12
N VAL A 225 -9.80 11.58 7.39
CA VAL A 225 -8.87 10.53 7.83
C VAL A 225 -9.67 9.26 8.14
N GLN A 226 -10.37 8.76 7.12
CA GLN A 226 -11.15 7.53 7.19
C GLN A 226 -11.18 6.83 5.83
N ILE A 227 -11.32 5.51 5.84
CA ILE A 227 -11.34 4.70 4.62
C ILE A 227 -12.49 5.16 3.72
N GLY A 228 -12.20 5.31 2.43
CA GLY A 228 -13.17 5.68 1.40
C GLY A 228 -13.36 7.18 1.19
N ALA A 229 -12.82 8.05 2.06
CA ALA A 229 -12.88 9.50 1.90
C ALA A 229 -11.99 9.96 0.74
N ASN A 230 -12.40 11.03 0.04
CA ASN A 230 -11.56 11.69 -0.96
C ASN A 230 -10.82 12.84 -0.31
N VAL A 231 -9.49 12.82 -0.42
CA VAL A 231 -8.61 13.80 0.22
C VAL A 231 -7.63 14.39 -0.78
N SER A 232 -7.13 15.57 -0.47
CA SER A 232 -6.03 16.22 -1.16
C SER A 232 -5.02 16.68 -0.11
N ALA A 233 -3.75 16.59 -0.46
CA ALA A 233 -2.65 17.06 0.37
C ALA A 233 -1.57 17.73 -0.47
N GLN A 234 -0.89 18.69 0.14
CA GLN A 234 0.35 19.25 -0.36
C GLN A 234 1.39 19.19 0.74
N GLY A 235 2.65 18.98 0.37
CA GLY A 235 3.70 18.77 1.35
C GLY A 235 5.06 18.59 0.73
N TYR A 236 5.97 18.07 1.55
CA TYR A 236 7.32 17.73 1.15
C TYR A 236 7.53 16.23 1.31
N GLY A 237 8.21 15.62 0.36
CA GLY A 237 8.41 14.18 0.36
C GLY A 237 9.18 13.70 -0.85
N THR A 238 9.08 12.41 -1.11
CA THR A 238 9.86 11.73 -2.14
C THR A 238 8.98 10.83 -3.01
N ARG A 239 9.44 10.61 -4.24
CA ARG A 239 8.92 9.58 -5.14
C ARG A 239 10.04 8.59 -5.40
N THR A 240 9.83 7.33 -5.07
CA THR A 240 10.77 6.24 -5.31
C THR A 240 10.10 5.15 -6.14
N GLN A 241 10.87 4.14 -6.54
CA GLN A 241 10.32 2.96 -7.19
C GLN A 241 9.37 2.15 -6.28
N TYR A 242 9.42 2.37 -4.96
CA TYR A 242 8.61 1.64 -3.98
C TYR A 242 7.31 2.36 -3.62
N GLY A 243 7.19 3.65 -3.94
CA GLY A 243 6.00 4.44 -3.67
C GLY A 243 6.25 5.93 -3.65
N THR A 244 5.17 6.67 -3.35
CA THR A 244 5.21 8.11 -3.11
C THR A 244 4.80 8.37 -1.68
N ALA A 245 5.52 9.26 -1.00
CA ALA A 245 5.19 9.65 0.36
C ALA A 245 5.46 11.13 0.58
N LEU A 246 4.58 11.79 1.34
CA LEU A 246 4.76 13.20 1.71
C LEU A 246 4.30 13.48 3.13
N GLN A 247 5.04 14.35 3.80
CA GLN A 247 4.60 15.00 5.03
C GLN A 247 3.72 16.19 4.64
N ALA A 248 2.44 16.14 4.99
CA ALA A 248 1.51 17.19 4.58
C ALA A 248 1.80 18.49 5.33
N THR A 249 1.85 19.59 4.58
CA THR A 249 1.84 20.97 5.08
C THR A 249 0.50 21.66 4.81
N ALA A 250 -0.31 21.09 3.89
CA ALA A 250 -1.72 21.39 3.72
C ALA A 250 -2.50 20.08 3.48
N PHE A 251 -3.71 19.97 4.04
CA PHE A 251 -4.57 18.80 3.91
C PHE A 251 -6.04 19.22 3.90
N GLY A 252 -6.89 18.47 3.20
CA GLY A 252 -8.31 18.74 3.15
C GLY A 252 -9.03 17.96 2.05
N SER A 253 -10.23 18.40 1.70
CA SER A 253 -10.96 17.83 0.56
C SER A 253 -10.35 18.33 -0.76
N PRO A 254 -10.53 17.62 -1.87
CA PRO A 254 -10.18 18.14 -3.20
C PRO A 254 -10.72 19.57 -3.41
N GLY A 255 -9.83 20.49 -3.82
CA GLY A 255 -10.17 21.91 -4.00
C GLY A 255 -10.28 22.75 -2.72
N ASN A 256 -10.22 22.14 -1.53
CA ASN A 256 -10.35 22.81 -0.23
C ASN A 256 -9.24 22.36 0.72
N LEU A 257 -8.04 22.92 0.53
CA LEU A 257 -6.87 22.63 1.36
C LEU A 257 -6.73 23.63 2.50
N THR A 258 -6.55 23.12 3.72
CA THR A 258 -6.20 23.92 4.89
C THR A 258 -4.71 23.78 5.18
N ARG A 259 -4.00 24.90 5.42
CA ARG A 259 -2.60 24.84 5.88
C ARG A 259 -2.55 24.29 7.30
N LEU A 260 -1.63 23.37 7.54
CA LEU A 260 -1.53 22.63 8.79
C LEU A 260 -0.59 23.29 9.80
N TYR A 261 0.32 24.13 9.32
CA TYR A 261 1.30 24.82 10.16
C TYR A 261 1.34 26.30 9.80
N ASP A 262 1.09 27.15 10.79
CA ASP A 262 1.13 28.61 10.66
C ASP A 262 2.54 29.20 10.74
N ARG A 263 3.58 28.36 10.91
CA ARG A 263 4.98 28.81 10.90
C ARG A 263 5.68 28.42 9.61
N VAL A 264 6.01 29.44 8.84
CA VAL A 264 7.20 29.42 7.99
C VAL A 264 8.40 29.14 8.92
N PRO A 265 9.24 28.11 8.67
CA PRO A 265 10.48 27.95 9.42
C PRO A 265 11.25 29.26 9.38
N PRO A 266 11.86 29.73 10.49
CA PRO A 266 12.73 30.90 10.41
C PRO A 266 13.79 30.64 9.32
N ALA A 267 13.94 31.62 8.42
CA ALA A 267 14.99 31.58 7.41
C ALA A 267 16.37 31.43 8.10
N PRO A 268 17.34 30.74 7.46
CA PRO A 268 18.68 30.55 8.01
C PRO A 268 19.38 31.85 8.36
#